data_AF-A0A954T8H6-F1
#
_entry.id   AF-A0A954T8H6-F1
#
_cell.length_a   1.000
_cell.length_b   1.000
_cell.length_c   1.000
_cell.angle_alpha   90.00
_cell.angle_beta   90.00
_cell.angle_gamma   90.00
#
_symmetry.space_group_name_H-M   'P 1'
#
loop_
_entity.id
_entity.type
_entity.pdbx_description
1 polymer ?
#
loop_
_entity_poly.entity_id
_entity_poly.type
_entity_poly.pdbx_seq_one_letter_code
_entity_poly.pdbx_strand_id
1 'polypeptide(L)'
;SQFAPIFGHPAGQLVDYWKQCLQANEITTEVEQDFIAAAVDIGCPFKDYPLQGTTEDKLGYLAKWEKLQERYLLKPMNCPHHVQIYKAEPRSYRDLPVRLAEFGTVYRHEMSGQLNGMLRVRGLTQDDAHLFCTPEQVEQEFKDTLDLVKFVLASVGLENYRVQLSMRDPDSD
;
A
#
# COMPACT_ATOMS: atom_id res chain seq x y z
N SER A 1 4.00 -2.46 3.13
CA SER A 1 4.49 -2.80 1.78
C SER A 1 5.88 -3.38 1.96
N GLN A 2 6.17 -4.56 1.41
CA GLN A 2 7.53 -5.13 1.44
C GLN A 2 8.40 -4.60 0.28
N PHE A 3 7.91 -3.66 -0.53
CA PHE A 3 8.78 -2.84 -1.37
C PHE A 3 9.47 -1.79 -0.52
N ALA A 4 10.70 -1.44 -0.91
CA ALA A 4 11.41 -0.33 -0.31
C ALA A 4 10.56 0.95 -0.42
N PRO A 5 10.40 1.72 0.69
CA PRO A 5 9.71 2.99 0.66
C PRO A 5 10.41 3.99 -0.28
N ILE A 6 9.63 4.91 -0.83
CA ILE A 6 10.10 6.04 -1.62
C ILE A 6 10.03 7.28 -0.73
N PHE A 7 11.04 8.13 -0.79
CA PHE A 7 11.14 9.31 0.05
C PHE A 7 11.28 10.57 -0.78
N GLY A 8 10.73 11.68 -0.30
CA GLY A 8 10.93 13.00 -0.92
C GLY A 8 12.37 13.53 -0.77
N HIS A 9 13.10 13.05 0.24
CA HIS A 9 14.48 13.47 0.52
C HIS A 9 15.49 12.33 0.28
N PRO A 10 16.68 12.61 -0.31
CA PRO A 10 17.71 11.58 -0.57
C PRO A 10 18.16 10.79 0.67
N ALA A 11 18.23 11.44 1.83
CA ALA A 11 18.55 10.80 3.11
C ALA A 11 17.45 9.85 3.64
N GLY A 12 16.28 9.76 3.01
CA GLY A 12 15.16 8.96 3.51
C GLY A 12 15.45 7.47 3.61
N GLN A 13 16.17 6.89 2.63
CA GLN A 13 16.58 5.49 2.69
C GLN A 13 17.56 5.22 3.84
N LEU A 14 18.50 6.14 4.07
CA LEU A 14 19.44 6.08 5.18
C LEU A 14 18.68 6.08 6.52
N VAL A 15 17.70 6.97 6.67
CA VAL A 15 16.87 7.07 7.87
C VAL A 15 16.02 5.82 8.10
N ASP A 16 15.42 5.24 7.07
CA ASP A 16 14.61 4.02 7.22
C ASP A 16 15.48 2.83 7.65
N TYR A 17 16.66 2.68 7.04
CA TYR A 17 17.62 1.65 7.45
C TYR A 17 18.13 1.88 8.88
N TRP A 18 18.48 3.13 9.23
CA TRP A 18 18.91 3.47 10.58
C TRP A 18 17.84 3.13 11.63
N LYS A 19 16.57 3.43 11.35
CA LYS A 19 15.44 3.04 12.22
C LYS A 19 15.33 1.52 12.36
N GLN A 20 15.51 0.75 11.28
CA GLN A 20 15.49 -0.72 11.34
C GLN A 20 16.61 -1.26 12.22
N CYS A 21 17.84 -0.76 12.09
CA CYS A 21 18.96 -1.16 12.95
C CYS A 21 18.72 -0.82 14.42
N LEU A 22 18.16 0.35 14.72
CA LEU A 22 17.76 0.75 16.07
C LEU A 22 16.69 -0.19 16.66
N GLN A 23 15.69 -0.57 15.86
CA GLN A 23 14.62 -1.49 16.28
C GLN A 23 15.12 -2.93 16.49
N ALA A 24 16.07 -3.38 15.67
CA ALA A 24 16.71 -4.68 15.81
C ALA A 24 17.74 -4.73 16.95
N ASN A 25 18.07 -3.58 17.55
CA ASN A 25 19.11 -3.44 18.57
C ASN A 25 20.50 -3.91 18.07
N GLU A 26 20.77 -3.69 16.78
CA GLU A 26 21.98 -4.14 16.07
C GLU A 26 23.02 -3.02 15.88
N ILE A 27 22.90 -1.92 16.63
CA ILE A 27 23.69 -0.71 16.39
C ILE A 27 24.66 -0.41 17.55
N THR A 28 25.89 -0.04 17.20
CA THR A 28 26.90 0.48 18.14
C THR A 28 27.00 2.00 18.02
N THR A 29 27.62 2.66 19.01
CA THR A 29 27.85 4.12 18.97
C THR A 29 28.68 4.55 17.77
N GLU A 30 29.61 3.71 17.30
CA GLU A 30 30.44 3.97 16.12
C GLU A 30 29.58 3.97 14.84
N VAL A 31 28.70 2.97 14.68
CA VAL A 31 27.79 2.88 13.54
C VAL A 31 26.79 4.05 13.52
N GLU A 32 26.34 4.53 14.69
CA GLU A 32 25.52 5.75 14.75
C GLU A 32 26.26 7.00 14.28
N GLN A 33 27.55 7.13 14.62
CA GLN A 33 28.37 8.24 14.15
C GLN A 33 28.58 8.19 12.63
N ASP A 34 28.76 6.99 12.07
CA ASP A 34 28.83 6.79 10.62
C ASP A 34 27.53 7.20 9.93
N PHE A 35 26.37 6.86 10.50
CA PHE A 35 25.07 7.32 9.96
C PHE A 35 24.94 8.84 9.96
N ILE A 36 25.40 9.52 11.02
CA ILE A 36 25.39 10.98 11.09
C ILE A 36 26.33 11.58 10.05
N ALA A 37 27.55 11.04 9.91
CA ALA A 37 28.51 11.49 8.90
C ALA A 37 27.94 11.34 7.48
N ALA A 38 27.37 10.17 7.16
CA ALA A 38 26.72 9.94 5.88
C ALA A 38 25.54 10.89 5.64
N ALA A 39 24.75 11.19 6.68
CA ALA A 39 23.66 12.14 6.58
C ALA A 39 24.14 13.57 6.29
N VAL A 40 25.27 14.00 6.89
CA VAL A 40 25.92 15.29 6.61
C VAL A 40 26.31 15.38 5.13
N ASP A 41 26.92 14.33 4.57
CA ASP A 41 27.34 14.29 3.16
C ASP A 41 26.15 14.41 2.19
N ILE A 42 24.97 13.92 2.61
CA ILE A 42 23.71 13.99 1.86
C ILE A 42 22.95 15.31 2.17
N GLY A 43 23.57 16.26 2.88
CA GLY A 43 23.00 17.57 3.19
C GLY A 43 21.99 17.59 4.34
N CYS A 44 21.94 16.52 5.15
CA CYS A 44 21.03 16.38 6.28
C CYS A 44 21.80 16.20 7.61
N PRO A 45 22.33 17.28 8.21
CA PRO A 45 23.31 17.17 9.29
C PRO A 45 22.74 16.74 10.65
N PHE A 46 21.44 16.41 10.76
CA PHE A 46 20.75 15.94 11.98
C PHE A 46 21.25 16.55 13.31
N LYS A 47 21.40 17.89 13.35
CA LYS A 47 22.11 18.61 14.42
C LYS A 47 21.57 18.38 15.83
N ASP A 48 20.27 18.11 15.93
CA ASP A 48 19.55 17.90 17.20
C ASP A 48 19.30 16.42 17.51
N TYR A 49 20.00 15.51 16.83
CA TYR A 49 19.83 14.06 17.05
C TYR A 49 20.35 13.65 18.44
N PRO A 50 19.53 12.94 19.25
CA PRO A 50 19.88 12.60 20.63
C PRO A 50 20.80 11.36 20.71
N LEU A 51 22.10 11.53 20.41
CA LEU A 51 23.12 10.46 20.47
C LEU A 51 23.16 9.70 21.80
N GLN A 52 23.04 10.43 22.92
CA GLN A 52 23.04 9.85 24.27
C GLN A 52 21.63 9.53 24.79
N GLY A 53 20.59 9.75 23.98
CA GLY A 53 19.20 9.48 24.34
C GLY A 53 18.87 7.98 24.31
N THR A 54 17.66 7.66 24.76
CA THR A 54 17.15 6.29 24.66
C THR A 54 16.85 5.91 23.21
N THR A 55 16.73 4.62 22.90
CA THR A 55 16.30 4.14 21.57
C THR A 55 14.96 4.75 21.16
N GLU A 56 14.05 4.98 22.11
CA GLU A 56 12.76 5.61 21.86
C GLU A 56 12.92 7.08 21.44
N ASP A 57 13.78 7.85 22.11
CA ASP A 57 14.07 9.24 21.74
C ASP A 57 14.67 9.35 20.33
N LYS A 58 15.60 8.45 20.01
CA LYS A 58 16.24 8.35 18.69
C LYS A 58 15.23 8.01 17.60
N LEU A 59 14.41 6.99 17.81
CA LEU A 59 13.35 6.60 16.88
C LEU A 59 12.30 7.71 16.72
N GLY A 60 11.93 8.39 17.80
CA GLY A 60 11.01 9.52 17.79
C GLY A 60 11.53 10.69 16.95
N TYR A 61 12.82 11.02 17.07
CA TYR A 61 13.46 12.05 16.26
C TYR A 61 13.42 11.70 14.76
N LEU A 62 13.86 10.49 14.39
CA LEU A 62 13.89 10.03 13.00
C LEU A 62 12.49 9.92 12.39
N ALA A 63 11.50 9.45 13.15
CA ALA A 63 10.11 9.38 12.71
C ALA A 63 9.50 10.78 12.49
N LYS A 64 9.83 11.75 13.34
CA LYS A 64 9.41 13.14 13.17
C LYS A 64 10.00 13.74 11.90
N TRP A 65 11.30 13.51 11.64
CA TRP A 65 11.94 13.97 10.42
C TRP A 65 11.34 13.31 9.17
N GLU A 66 11.15 11.99 9.19
CA GLU A 66 10.54 11.24 8.08
C GLU A 66 9.15 11.77 7.72
N LYS A 67 8.33 12.09 8.72
CA LYS A 67 7.01 12.68 8.52
C LYS A 67 7.06 14.03 7.80
N LEU A 68 8.12 14.82 8.02
CA LEU A 68 8.31 16.12 7.35
C LEU A 68 8.81 15.98 5.91
N GLN A 69 9.44 14.87 5.56
CA GLN A 69 10.08 14.66 4.25
C GLN A 69 9.30 13.75 3.30
N GLU A 70 8.05 13.41 3.67
CA GLU A 70 7.10 12.59 2.92
C GLU A 70 7.62 11.18 2.58
N ARG A 71 6.95 10.17 3.12
CA ARG A 71 7.22 8.75 2.85
C ARG A 71 6.07 8.14 2.06
N TYR A 72 6.40 7.53 0.93
CA TYR A 72 5.44 6.89 0.03
C TYR A 72 5.69 5.39 -0.07
N LEU A 73 4.62 4.65 -0.32
CA LEU A 73 4.63 3.23 -0.60
C LEU A 73 3.92 2.98 -1.92
N LEU A 74 4.37 1.97 -2.67
CA LEU A 74 3.64 1.49 -3.83
C LEU A 74 2.29 0.91 -3.39
N LYS A 75 1.22 1.30 -4.10
CA LYS A 75 -0.14 0.84 -3.80
C LYS A 75 -0.28 -0.66 -4.08
N PRO A 76 -0.73 -1.49 -3.12
CA PRO A 76 -1.01 -2.91 -3.35
C PRO A 76 -2.41 -3.16 -3.91
N MET A 77 -3.28 -2.14 -3.87
CA MET A 77 -4.69 -2.15 -4.28
C MET A 77 -5.18 -0.72 -4.53
N ASN A 78 -6.23 -0.56 -5.34
CA ASN A 78 -6.78 0.77 -5.65
C ASN A 78 -7.83 1.24 -4.62
N CYS A 79 -8.42 0.33 -3.83
CA CYS A 79 -9.53 0.60 -2.92
C CYS A 79 -9.35 1.86 -2.06
N PRO A 80 -8.21 2.07 -1.36
CA PRO A 80 -8.03 3.26 -0.52
C PRO A 80 -8.10 4.57 -1.32
N HIS A 81 -7.65 4.57 -2.58
CA HIS A 81 -7.69 5.74 -3.45
C HIS A 81 -9.11 6.01 -3.95
N HIS A 82 -9.85 4.98 -4.34
CA HIS A 82 -11.26 5.13 -4.70
C HIS A 82 -12.11 5.63 -3.53
N VAL A 83 -11.79 5.23 -2.29
CA VAL A 83 -12.43 5.80 -1.09
C VAL A 83 -12.10 7.28 -0.94
N GLN A 84 -10.87 7.72 -1.19
CA GLN A 84 -10.54 9.16 -1.18
C GLN A 84 -11.28 9.93 -2.28
N ILE A 85 -11.41 9.36 -3.49
CA ILE A 85 -12.18 9.96 -4.58
C ILE A 85 -13.65 10.11 -4.19
N TYR A 86 -14.27 9.04 -3.65
CA TYR A 86 -15.65 9.10 -3.16
C TYR A 86 -15.82 10.16 -2.05
N LYS A 87 -14.85 10.26 -1.14
CA LYS A 87 -14.86 11.22 -0.03
C LYS A 87 -14.65 12.68 -0.48
N ALA A 88 -14.07 12.92 -1.66
CA ALA A 88 -13.72 14.26 -2.12
C ALA A 88 -14.96 15.16 -2.33
N GLU A 89 -16.14 14.57 -2.53
CA GLU A 89 -17.39 15.29 -2.73
C GLU A 89 -18.49 14.74 -1.81
N PRO A 90 -19.31 15.60 -1.19
CA PRO A 90 -20.50 15.14 -0.47
C PRO A 90 -21.51 14.54 -1.45
N ARG A 91 -22.11 13.41 -1.08
CA ARG A 91 -23.11 12.69 -1.90
C ARG A 91 -24.39 12.46 -1.10
N SER A 92 -25.54 12.60 -1.78
CA SER A 92 -26.86 12.22 -1.27
C SER A 92 -27.09 10.73 -1.50
N TYR A 93 -28.00 10.12 -0.73
CA TYR A 93 -28.46 8.75 -1.00
C TYR A 93 -29.06 8.60 -2.41
N ARG A 94 -29.58 9.70 -2.98
CA ARG A 94 -30.13 9.74 -4.35
C ARG A 94 -29.05 9.65 -5.43
N ASP A 95 -27.80 9.97 -5.10
CA ASP A 95 -26.67 9.89 -6.01
C ASP A 95 -26.07 8.48 -6.06
N LEU A 96 -26.55 7.57 -5.19
CA LEU A 96 -26.14 6.17 -5.15
C LEU A 96 -27.03 5.32 -6.08
N PRO A 97 -26.44 4.34 -6.79
CA PRO A 97 -25.07 3.83 -6.64
C PRO A 97 -24.03 4.64 -7.44
N VAL A 98 -22.84 4.83 -6.84
CA VAL A 98 -21.66 5.40 -7.51
C VAL A 98 -20.70 4.26 -7.87
N ARG A 99 -20.28 4.22 -9.14
CA ARG A 99 -19.35 3.20 -9.66
C ARG A 99 -18.07 3.88 -10.13
N LEU A 100 -16.95 3.59 -9.47
CA LEU A 100 -15.63 4.09 -9.86
C LEU A 100 -14.83 2.94 -10.47
N ALA A 101 -14.40 3.09 -11.72
CA ALA A 101 -13.59 2.09 -12.42
C ALA A 101 -12.24 2.68 -12.86
N GLU A 102 -11.17 1.90 -12.73
CA GLU A 102 -9.79 2.28 -13.09
C GLU A 102 -9.06 1.06 -13.65
N PHE A 103 -8.33 1.21 -14.75
CA PHE A 103 -7.27 0.28 -15.11
C PHE A 103 -6.02 0.58 -14.25
N GLY A 104 -6.11 0.22 -12.97
CA GLY A 104 -5.13 0.64 -11.96
C GLY A 104 -3.94 -0.30 -11.88
N THR A 105 -2.74 0.23 -12.07
CA THR A 105 -1.48 -0.50 -11.83
C THR A 105 -1.17 -0.58 -10.34
N VAL A 106 -1.02 -1.81 -9.84
CA VAL A 106 -0.73 -2.12 -8.44
C VAL A 106 0.51 -3.00 -8.32
N TYR A 107 1.10 -3.00 -7.12
CA TYR A 107 2.32 -3.73 -6.84
C TYR A 107 2.18 -4.62 -5.60
N ARG A 108 2.46 -5.91 -5.75
CA ARG A 108 2.46 -6.90 -4.65
C ARG A 108 3.84 -7.52 -4.56
N HIS A 109 4.40 -7.51 -3.35
CA HIS A 109 5.73 -8.04 -3.12
C HIS A 109 5.67 -9.55 -2.91
N GLU A 110 5.41 -10.27 -4.01
CA GLU A 110 5.40 -11.73 -4.04
C GLU A 110 6.81 -12.28 -3.84
N MET A 111 6.92 -13.42 -3.15
CA MET A 111 8.19 -14.11 -2.95
C MET A 111 8.79 -14.48 -4.32
N SER A 112 10.11 -14.34 -4.48
CA SER A 112 10.78 -14.59 -5.77
C SER A 112 10.52 -15.99 -6.32
N GLY A 113 10.47 -17.01 -5.44
CA GLY A 113 10.18 -18.39 -5.82
C GLY A 113 8.73 -18.66 -6.23
N GLN A 114 7.81 -17.70 -6.06
CA GLN A 114 6.41 -17.82 -6.45
C GLN A 114 6.11 -17.16 -7.81
N LEU A 115 7.06 -16.41 -8.38
CA LEU A 115 6.86 -15.73 -9.65
C LEU A 115 6.79 -16.75 -10.80
N ASN A 116 5.85 -16.55 -11.71
CA ASN A 116 5.65 -17.46 -12.84
C ASN A 116 5.14 -16.72 -14.08
N GLY A 117 6.04 -16.47 -15.03
CA GLY A 117 5.72 -15.83 -16.32
C GLY A 117 4.82 -14.60 -16.16
N MET A 118 3.68 -14.62 -16.86
CA MET A 118 2.62 -13.60 -16.75
C MET A 118 1.50 -14.01 -15.76
N LEU A 119 1.53 -15.23 -15.23
CA LEU A 119 0.48 -15.77 -14.36
C LEU A 119 0.61 -15.25 -12.92
N ARG A 120 1.84 -15.00 -12.45
CA ARG A 120 2.11 -14.44 -11.12
C ARG A 120 3.28 -13.47 -11.17
N VAL A 121 2.97 -12.19 -11.01
CA VAL A 121 3.90 -11.05 -11.18
C VAL A 121 3.84 -10.10 -10.00
N ARG A 122 4.86 -9.25 -9.86
CA ARG A 122 4.94 -8.22 -8.81
C ARG A 122 4.23 -6.92 -9.15
N GLY A 123 4.08 -6.60 -10.44
CA GLY A 123 3.37 -5.44 -10.94
C GLY A 123 2.33 -5.88 -11.95
N LEU A 124 1.09 -5.46 -11.76
CA LEU A 124 -0.02 -5.80 -12.63
C LEU A 124 -1.00 -4.64 -12.75
N THR A 125 -1.69 -4.54 -13.87
CA THR A 125 -2.79 -3.61 -14.08
C THR A 125 -4.08 -4.39 -14.05
N GLN A 126 -4.98 -4.03 -13.14
CA GLN A 126 -6.28 -4.68 -12.98
C GLN A 126 -7.36 -3.77 -13.55
N ASP A 127 -8.37 -4.36 -14.19
CA ASP A 127 -9.64 -3.73 -14.52
C ASP A 127 -10.51 -3.58 -13.25
N ASP A 128 -10.05 -2.72 -12.34
CA ASP A 128 -10.57 -2.62 -10.99
C ASP A 128 -11.77 -1.66 -10.91
N ALA A 129 -12.75 -2.00 -10.08
CA ALA A 129 -13.94 -1.19 -9.87
C ALA A 129 -14.41 -1.25 -8.42
N HIS A 130 -14.88 -0.11 -7.92
CA HIS A 130 -15.42 0.04 -6.58
C HIS A 130 -16.81 0.66 -6.66
N LEU A 131 -17.79 -0.06 -6.13
CA LEU A 131 -19.19 0.33 -6.11
C LEU A 131 -19.56 0.79 -4.70
N PHE A 132 -20.05 2.03 -4.61
CA PHE A 132 -20.60 2.61 -3.39
C PHE A 132 -22.12 2.64 -3.55
N CYS A 133 -22.84 1.94 -2.70
CA CYS A 133 -24.28 1.78 -2.79
C CYS A 133 -24.89 1.67 -1.38
N THR A 134 -26.22 1.83 -1.29
CA THR A 134 -26.93 1.59 -0.03
C THR A 134 -27.08 0.08 0.23
N PRO A 135 -27.29 -0.36 1.49
CA PRO A 135 -27.48 -1.79 1.80
C PRO A 135 -28.56 -2.47 0.96
N GLU A 136 -29.65 -1.74 0.65
CA GLU A 136 -30.78 -2.25 -0.14
C GLU A 136 -30.42 -2.45 -1.62
N GLN A 137 -29.40 -1.74 -2.12
CA GLN A 137 -28.94 -1.81 -3.51
C GLN A 137 -27.93 -2.95 -3.75
N VAL A 138 -27.29 -3.47 -2.69
CA VAL A 138 -26.19 -4.46 -2.78
C VAL A 138 -26.57 -5.67 -3.61
N GLU A 139 -27.75 -6.25 -3.37
CA GLU A 139 -28.17 -7.48 -4.08
C GLU A 139 -28.28 -7.25 -5.58
N GLN A 140 -28.83 -6.10 -6.01
CA GLN A 140 -28.98 -5.77 -7.42
C GLN A 140 -27.63 -5.49 -8.08
N GLU A 141 -26.78 -4.66 -7.46
CA GLU A 141 -25.44 -4.37 -7.99
C GLU A 141 -24.58 -5.62 -8.12
N PHE A 142 -24.71 -6.56 -7.19
CA PHE A 142 -24.02 -7.84 -7.25
C PHE A 142 -24.48 -8.70 -8.43
N LYS A 143 -25.80 -8.80 -8.67
CA LYS A 143 -26.35 -9.52 -9.83
C LYS A 143 -25.89 -8.91 -11.15
N ASP A 144 -25.98 -7.59 -11.27
CA ASP A 144 -25.57 -6.87 -12.49
C ASP A 144 -24.07 -7.06 -12.77
N THR A 145 -23.24 -7.05 -11.73
CA THR A 145 -21.80 -7.33 -11.86
C THR A 145 -21.53 -8.77 -12.30
N LEU A 146 -22.27 -9.75 -11.76
CA LEU A 146 -22.13 -11.15 -12.18
C LEU A 146 -22.52 -11.35 -13.65
N ASP A 147 -23.56 -10.68 -14.12
CA ASP A 147 -24.00 -10.79 -15.51
C ASP A 147 -23.02 -10.11 -16.47
N LEU A 148 -22.39 -8.99 -16.07
CA LEU A 148 -21.27 -8.40 -16.78
C LEU A 148 -20.08 -9.37 -16.89
N VAL A 149 -19.69 -10.02 -15.78
CA VAL A 149 -18.58 -11.00 -15.79
C VAL A 149 -18.89 -12.17 -16.73
N LYS A 150 -20.10 -12.74 -16.67
CA LYS A 150 -20.52 -13.82 -17.59
C LYS A 150 -20.47 -13.38 -19.05
N PHE A 151 -20.94 -12.17 -19.35
CA PHE A 151 -20.90 -11.61 -20.69
C PHE A 151 -19.46 -11.50 -21.21
N VAL A 152 -18.53 -10.99 -20.39
CA VAL A 152 -17.11 -10.88 -20.76
C VAL A 152 -16.50 -12.26 -20.99
N LEU A 153 -16.68 -13.21 -20.06
CA LEU A 153 -16.15 -14.57 -20.19
C LEU A 153 -16.66 -15.27 -21.45
N ALA A 154 -17.96 -15.17 -21.75
CA ALA A 154 -18.54 -15.72 -22.98
C ALA A 154 -17.95 -15.05 -24.24
N SER A 155 -17.76 -13.73 -24.21
CA SER A 155 -17.21 -12.95 -25.33
C SER A 155 -15.77 -13.35 -25.68
N VAL A 156 -14.98 -13.83 -24.71
CA VAL A 156 -13.62 -14.31 -24.93
C VAL A 156 -13.52 -15.84 -25.06
N GLY A 157 -14.65 -16.54 -25.13
CA GLY A 157 -14.71 -18.00 -25.32
C GLY A 157 -14.32 -18.83 -24.08
N LEU A 158 -14.40 -18.25 -22.88
CA LEU A 158 -14.08 -18.92 -21.62
C LEU A 158 -15.34 -19.57 -21.02
N GLU A 159 -15.68 -20.77 -21.49
CA GLU A 159 -16.88 -21.50 -21.05
C GLU A 159 -16.65 -22.43 -19.84
N ASN A 160 -15.40 -22.82 -19.58
CA ASN A 160 -15.05 -23.75 -18.51
C ASN A 160 -14.50 -23.02 -17.28
N TYR A 161 -15.38 -22.60 -16.38
CA TYR A 161 -15.03 -21.98 -15.10
C TYR A 161 -15.92 -22.50 -13.97
N ARG A 162 -15.46 -22.30 -12.72
CA ARG A 162 -16.24 -22.58 -11.51
C ARG A 162 -16.42 -21.30 -10.70
N VAL A 163 -17.53 -21.19 -10.00
CA VAL A 163 -17.79 -20.10 -9.05
C VAL A 163 -17.56 -20.61 -7.64
N GLN A 164 -16.85 -19.84 -6.82
CA GLN A 164 -16.61 -20.13 -5.41
C GLN A 164 -16.95 -18.91 -4.57
N LEU A 165 -17.72 -19.11 -3.50
CA LEU A 165 -17.98 -18.09 -2.49
C LEU A 165 -16.99 -18.27 -1.34
N SER A 166 -16.26 -17.20 -1.00
CA SER A 166 -15.36 -17.20 0.15
C SER A 166 -16.11 -16.69 1.39
N MET A 167 -16.17 -17.51 2.43
CA MET A 167 -16.82 -17.19 3.70
C MET A 167 -15.76 -16.81 4.73
N ARG A 168 -16.14 -16.02 5.73
CA ARG A 168 -15.29 -15.80 6.92
C ARG A 168 -15.07 -17.13 7.63
N ASP A 169 -13.85 -17.39 8.06
CA ASP A 169 -13.53 -18.52 8.92
C ASP A 169 -14.11 -18.26 10.33
N PRO A 170 -14.96 -19.14 10.89
CA PRO A 170 -15.52 -18.98 12.23
C PRO A 170 -14.47 -18.80 13.33
N ASP A 171 -13.27 -19.37 13.14
CA ASP A 171 -12.15 -19.33 14.08
C ASP A 171 -11.19 -18.15 13.82
N SER A 172 -11.50 -17.28 12.85
CA SER A 172 -10.73 -16.04 12.59
C SER A 172 -11.30 -14.85 13.36
N ASP A 173 -10.44 -14.15 14.11
CA ASP A 173 -10.74 -12.91 14.84
C ASP A 173 -11.14 -11.73 13.92
#